data_AF-F1LBR4-F1
#
_entry.id   AF-F1LBR4-F1
#
_cell.length_a   1.000
_cell.length_b   1.000
_cell.length_c   1.000
_cell.angle_alpha   90.00
_cell.angle_beta   90.00
_cell.angle_gamma   90.00
#
_symmetry.space_group_name_H-M   'P 1'
#
loop_
_entity.id
_entity.type
_entity.pdbx_description
1 polymer ?
#
loop_
_entity_poly.entity_id
_entity_poly.type
_entity_poly.pdbx_seq_one_letter_code
_entity_poly.pdbx_strand_id
1 'polypeptide(L)'
;MRSTVITFSSALLIFASIISNVCTSECTFKQEADVIRCAFALIEQIDIEHINVHPAFSEISTLCNSFSTYNGCVAKIRPECRRSMMAQTERIYNIVCEKPFRERFISQRHCLKALESNSVKINECISNHGAMFNEQLTLLDSSNNFTNSRCVTLQNYIDCAFTAFYEEQCADAIKLEMNFFEELFNDTEDGCDLQWPQLHLHYSEEEALCDGTGTCTCPEGLVYNETSSKCADINECTLVTHNCSQLCVNTYSSYRCACDERYFQLSGDGFSCIPINKDPLWLLFAHGQSIWNISDDGKNLQLQRADLEKVAMLDFDYKEKR
;
A
#
# COMPACT_ATOMS: atom_id res chain seq x y z
N MET A 1 -0.83 -2.20 82.44
CA MET A 1 -0.49 -1.28 81.32
C MET A 1 0.26 -2.09 80.28
N ARG A 2 -0.10 -2.27 79.02
CA ARG A 2 -1.18 -1.82 78.12
C ARG A 2 -1.38 -3.01 77.16
N SER A 3 -2.57 -3.59 77.11
CA SER A 3 -2.95 -4.52 76.04
C SER A 3 -3.57 -3.69 74.93
N THR A 4 -2.85 -3.54 73.82
CA THR A 4 -3.33 -2.81 72.65
C THR A 4 -4.30 -3.71 71.88
N VAL A 5 -5.58 -3.55 72.12
CA VAL A 5 -6.66 -4.10 71.29
C VAL A 5 -6.58 -3.36 69.96
N ILE A 6 -5.96 -3.98 68.97
CA ILE A 6 -6.07 -3.56 67.58
C ILE A 6 -7.50 -3.92 67.17
N THR A 7 -8.34 -2.88 67.07
CA THR A 7 -9.73 -2.99 66.66
C THR A 7 -9.79 -3.59 65.25
N PHE A 8 -10.55 -4.68 65.10
CA PHE A 8 -10.83 -5.41 63.86
C PHE A 8 -11.41 -4.55 62.71
N SER A 9 -11.60 -3.24 62.92
CA SER A 9 -12.19 -2.29 61.96
C SER A 9 -11.17 -1.74 60.96
N SER A 10 -9.88 -1.68 61.29
CA SER A 10 -8.85 -1.11 60.40
C SER A 10 -8.29 -2.12 59.40
N ALA A 11 -8.27 -3.42 59.76
CA ALA A 11 -7.90 -4.49 58.83
C ALA A 11 -8.96 -4.69 57.72
N LEU A 12 -10.25 -4.51 58.04
CA LEU A 12 -11.33 -4.59 57.06
C LEU A 12 -11.30 -3.42 56.06
N LEU A 13 -10.91 -2.23 56.50
CA LEU A 13 -10.75 -1.06 55.62
C LEU A 13 -9.51 -1.17 54.72
N ILE A 14 -8.42 -1.77 55.21
CA ILE A 14 -7.24 -2.03 54.39
C ILE A 14 -7.52 -3.14 53.37
N PHE A 15 -8.22 -4.23 53.75
CA PHE A 15 -8.68 -5.25 52.80
C PHE A 15 -9.71 -4.70 51.81
N ALA A 16 -10.61 -3.80 52.21
CA ALA A 16 -11.53 -3.13 51.30
C ALA A 16 -10.79 -2.22 50.30
N SER A 17 -9.71 -1.54 50.72
CA SER A 17 -8.87 -0.72 49.82
C SER A 17 -7.95 -1.54 48.90
N ILE A 18 -7.64 -2.79 49.27
CA ILE A 18 -6.86 -3.72 48.43
C ILE A 18 -7.78 -4.46 47.45
N ILE A 19 -9.04 -4.73 47.82
CA ILE A 19 -10.04 -5.33 46.93
C ILE A 19 -10.65 -4.29 45.97
N SER A 20 -10.61 -2.99 46.28
CA SER A 20 -11.03 -1.94 45.33
C SER A 20 -10.06 -1.73 44.15
N ASN A 21 -8.88 -2.37 44.16
CA ASN A 21 -7.95 -2.40 43.03
C ASN A 21 -7.93 -3.77 42.31
N VAL A 22 -8.87 -4.66 42.64
CA VAL A 22 -9.13 -5.88 41.86
C VAL A 22 -10.16 -5.53 40.78
N CYS A 23 -9.67 -5.31 39.56
CA CYS A 23 -10.42 -5.16 38.30
C CYS A 23 -11.91 -4.85 38.43
N THR A 24 -12.26 -3.59 38.71
CA THR A 24 -13.60 -3.07 38.39
C THR A 24 -13.70 -2.87 36.87
N SER A 25 -13.64 -3.96 36.11
CA SER A 25 -14.09 -3.94 34.72
C SER A 25 -15.58 -3.55 34.76
N GLU A 26 -15.94 -2.44 34.11
CA GLU A 26 -17.33 -1.96 33.98
C GLU A 26 -18.22 -2.93 33.15
N CYS A 27 -17.65 -4.06 32.73
CA CYS A 27 -18.16 -5.01 31.76
C CYS A 27 -18.42 -6.36 32.40
N THR A 28 -19.54 -6.98 32.03
CA THR A 28 -19.82 -8.34 32.48
C THR A 28 -19.00 -9.34 31.65
N PHE A 29 -18.61 -10.48 32.25
CA PHE A 29 -17.98 -11.60 31.54
C PHE A 29 -18.74 -12.01 30.27
N LYS A 30 -20.07 -11.92 30.29
CA LYS A 30 -20.92 -12.18 29.12
C LYS A 30 -20.65 -11.19 27.97
N GLN A 31 -20.52 -9.90 28.28
CA GLN A 31 -20.22 -8.88 27.28
C GLN A 31 -18.81 -9.04 26.71
N GLU A 32 -17.83 -9.38 27.54
CA GLU A 32 -16.47 -9.70 27.09
C GLU A 32 -16.47 -10.93 26.16
N ALA A 33 -17.17 -12.00 26.54
CA ALA A 33 -17.35 -13.18 25.69
C ALA A 33 -18.09 -12.87 24.38
N ASP A 34 -19.07 -11.97 24.40
CA ASP A 34 -19.76 -11.51 23.20
C ASP A 34 -18.81 -10.72 22.27
N VAL A 35 -17.90 -9.90 22.80
CA VAL A 35 -16.87 -9.19 22.00
C VAL A 35 -15.92 -10.18 21.33
N ILE A 36 -15.42 -11.18 22.06
CA ILE A 36 -14.56 -12.23 21.50
C ILE A 36 -15.29 -12.99 20.39
N ARG A 37 -16.55 -13.37 20.62
CA ARG A 37 -17.36 -14.06 19.59
C ARG A 37 -17.52 -13.21 18.34
N CYS A 38 -17.76 -11.91 18.48
CA CYS A 38 -17.86 -11.00 17.34
C CYS A 38 -16.53 -10.81 16.62
N ALA A 39 -15.40 -10.80 17.35
CA ALA A 39 -14.06 -10.64 16.80
C ALA A 39 -13.61 -11.82 15.91
N PHE A 40 -14.29 -12.96 15.98
CA PHE A 40 -13.96 -14.14 15.17
C PHE A 40 -13.87 -13.85 13.66
N ALA A 41 -14.75 -12.98 13.15
CA ALA A 41 -14.73 -12.56 11.74
C ALA A 41 -13.45 -11.82 11.33
N LEU A 42 -12.73 -11.22 12.28
CA LEU A 42 -11.46 -10.53 12.07
C LEU A 42 -10.26 -11.46 12.27
N ILE A 43 -10.37 -12.42 13.20
CA ILE A 43 -9.29 -13.33 13.56
C ILE A 43 -9.00 -14.33 12.44
N GLU A 44 -10.00 -14.75 11.66
CA GLU A 44 -9.80 -15.62 10.49
C GLU A 44 -8.93 -15.00 9.39
N GLN A 45 -8.65 -13.70 9.46
CA GLN A 45 -7.81 -12.97 8.49
C GLN A 45 -6.36 -12.82 8.97
N ILE A 46 -6.03 -13.35 10.15
CA ILE A 46 -4.67 -13.31 10.71
C ILE A 46 -3.95 -14.61 10.32
N ASP A 47 -2.90 -14.49 9.53
CA ASP A 47 -1.96 -15.58 9.31
C ASP A 47 -1.01 -15.67 10.51
N ILE A 48 -0.99 -16.82 11.19
CA ILE A 48 -0.16 -17.07 12.38
C ILE A 48 1.20 -17.66 11.97
N GLU A 49 1.34 -18.17 10.74
CA GLU A 49 2.60 -18.75 10.25
C GLU A 49 3.63 -17.68 9.86
N HIS A 50 3.17 -16.46 9.56
CA HIS A 50 4.02 -15.34 9.16
C HIS A 50 3.81 -14.17 10.13
N ILE A 51 4.89 -13.62 10.70
CA ILE A 51 4.81 -12.41 11.54
C ILE A 51 4.50 -11.22 10.62
N ASN A 52 3.22 -11.00 10.37
CA ASN A 52 2.75 -9.79 9.73
C ASN A 52 2.36 -8.80 10.83
N VAL A 53 2.98 -7.62 10.82
CA VAL A 53 2.73 -6.54 11.81
C VAL A 53 1.32 -5.95 11.63
N HIS A 54 0.62 -6.34 10.55
CA HIS A 54 -0.70 -5.89 10.16
C HIS A 54 -1.47 -7.02 9.42
N PRO A 55 -2.81 -6.89 9.27
CA PRO A 55 -3.61 -7.78 8.41
C PRO A 55 -3.21 -7.69 6.93
N ALA A 56 -3.54 -8.70 6.12
CA ALA A 56 -3.22 -8.75 4.69
C ALA A 56 -3.93 -7.64 3.88
N PHE A 57 -3.25 -6.50 3.70
CA PHE A 57 -3.77 -5.35 2.98
C PHE A 57 -4.03 -5.63 1.49
N SER A 58 -3.38 -6.63 0.90
CA SER A 58 -3.70 -7.07 -0.46
C SER A 58 -5.16 -7.51 -0.63
N GLU A 59 -5.82 -7.95 0.45
CA GLU A 59 -7.22 -8.35 0.49
C GLU A 59 -8.10 -7.33 1.25
N ILE A 60 -7.76 -6.03 1.18
CA ILE A 60 -8.42 -4.97 1.97
C ILE A 60 -9.94 -4.91 1.81
N SER A 61 -10.49 -5.29 0.66
CA SER A 61 -11.95 -5.34 0.48
C SER A 61 -12.60 -6.43 1.34
N THR A 62 -11.96 -7.60 1.47
CA THR A 62 -12.43 -8.69 2.33
C THR A 62 -12.31 -8.28 3.81
N LEU A 63 -11.17 -7.68 4.19
CA LEU A 63 -10.95 -7.14 5.53
C LEU A 63 -12.05 -6.15 5.95
N CYS A 64 -12.38 -5.18 5.09
CA CYS A 64 -13.40 -4.19 5.40
C CYS A 64 -14.83 -4.77 5.45
N ASN A 65 -15.13 -5.80 4.66
CA ASN A 65 -16.39 -6.53 4.77
C ASN A 65 -16.50 -7.28 6.11
N SER A 66 -15.42 -7.93 6.54
CA SER A 66 -15.33 -8.57 7.86
C SER A 66 -15.46 -7.56 9.00
N PHE A 67 -14.86 -6.38 8.87
CA PHE A 67 -15.02 -5.30 9.84
C PHE A 67 -16.44 -4.73 9.89
N SER A 68 -17.12 -4.60 8.76
CA SER A 68 -18.55 -4.26 8.74
C SER A 68 -19.39 -5.31 9.48
N THR A 69 -19.06 -6.59 9.34
CA THR A 69 -19.73 -7.70 10.03
C THR A 69 -19.49 -7.63 11.54
N TYR A 70 -18.24 -7.41 11.95
CA TYR A 70 -17.87 -7.17 13.34
C TYR A 70 -18.65 -6.00 13.94
N ASN A 71 -18.69 -4.85 13.25
CA ASN A 71 -19.42 -3.66 13.69
C ASN A 71 -20.92 -3.92 13.89
N GLY A 72 -21.54 -4.70 12.98
CA GLY A 72 -22.93 -5.13 13.14
C GLY A 72 -23.15 -6.02 14.38
N CYS A 73 -22.20 -6.91 14.68
CA CYS A 73 -22.27 -7.83 15.82
C CYS A 73 -22.12 -7.10 17.16
N VAL A 74 -21.16 -6.17 17.26
CA VAL A 74 -20.88 -5.42 18.50
C VAL A 74 -21.81 -4.22 18.71
N ALA A 75 -22.72 -3.91 17.79
CA ALA A 75 -23.60 -2.74 17.85
C ALA A 75 -24.45 -2.64 19.13
N LYS A 76 -24.69 -3.77 19.82
CA LYS A 76 -25.46 -3.84 21.08
C LYS A 76 -24.58 -3.95 22.33
N ILE A 77 -23.26 -4.00 22.16
CA ILE A 77 -22.29 -4.08 23.25
C ILE A 77 -21.86 -2.67 23.63
N ARG A 78 -21.58 -2.44 24.90
CA ARG A 78 -21.11 -1.16 25.41
C ARG A 78 -19.72 -0.80 24.82
N PRO A 79 -19.51 0.45 24.35
CA PRO A 79 -18.24 0.88 23.75
C PRO A 79 -17.02 0.69 24.65
N GLU A 80 -17.15 0.92 25.95
CA GLU A 80 -16.09 0.72 26.95
C GLU A 80 -15.60 -0.73 27.00
N CYS A 81 -16.52 -1.71 26.93
CA CYS A 81 -16.19 -3.13 26.91
C CYS A 81 -15.47 -3.54 25.63
N ARG A 82 -15.91 -2.95 24.52
CA ARG A 82 -15.31 -3.19 23.22
C ARG A 82 -13.91 -2.60 23.14
N ARG A 83 -13.70 -1.36 23.60
CA ARG A 83 -12.38 -0.72 23.64
C ARG A 83 -11.41 -1.44 24.57
N SER A 84 -11.89 -1.94 25.71
CA SER A 84 -11.04 -2.69 26.65
C SER A 84 -10.40 -3.93 26.03
N MET A 85 -11.02 -4.52 25.00
CA MET A 85 -10.53 -5.75 24.36
C MET A 85 -9.96 -5.53 22.96
N MET A 86 -10.53 -4.61 22.19
CA MET A 86 -10.30 -4.48 20.75
C MET A 86 -9.86 -3.07 20.32
N ALA A 87 -9.53 -2.14 21.25
CA ALA A 87 -9.26 -0.74 20.90
C ALA A 87 -8.25 -0.56 19.75
N GLN A 88 -7.12 -1.27 19.78
CA GLN A 88 -6.10 -1.16 18.74
C GLN A 88 -6.60 -1.74 17.41
N THR A 89 -7.25 -2.91 17.44
CA THR A 89 -7.82 -3.53 16.24
C THR A 89 -8.88 -2.64 15.61
N GLU A 90 -9.83 -2.11 16.39
CA GLU A 90 -10.84 -1.19 15.86
C GLU A 90 -10.20 0.05 15.24
N ARG A 91 -9.16 0.61 15.87
CA ARG A 91 -8.44 1.78 15.35
C ARG A 91 -7.81 1.50 13.99
N ILE A 92 -7.11 0.37 13.86
CA ILE A 92 -6.53 -0.10 12.59
C ILE A 92 -7.59 -0.18 11.51
N TYR A 93 -8.65 -0.95 11.74
CA TYR A 93 -9.66 -1.19 10.71
C TYR A 93 -10.47 0.07 10.37
N ASN A 94 -10.69 0.99 11.31
CA ASN A 94 -11.32 2.27 11.01
C ASN A 94 -10.46 3.09 10.05
N ILE A 95 -9.13 3.18 10.24
CA ILE A 95 -8.23 3.92 9.35
C ILE A 95 -8.20 3.29 7.95
N VAL A 96 -7.93 1.99 7.85
CA VAL A 96 -7.69 1.36 6.54
C VAL A 96 -8.98 1.23 5.71
N CYS A 97 -10.15 1.15 6.37
CA CYS A 97 -11.43 1.05 5.66
C CYS A 97 -12.05 2.39 5.27
N GLU A 98 -11.46 3.52 5.67
CA GLU A 98 -11.81 4.82 5.12
C GLU A 98 -11.47 4.90 3.63
N LYS A 99 -12.32 5.56 2.84
CA LYS A 99 -12.18 5.68 1.39
C LYS A 99 -10.78 6.08 0.90
N PRO A 100 -10.13 7.15 1.41
CA PRO A 100 -8.84 7.60 0.90
C PRO A 100 -7.73 6.56 1.08
N PHE A 101 -7.73 5.80 2.17
CA PHE A 101 -6.76 4.73 2.40
C PHE A 101 -7.13 3.49 1.58
N ARG A 102 -8.39 3.05 1.67
CA ARG A 102 -8.88 1.85 0.99
C ARG A 102 -8.60 1.85 -0.51
N GLU A 103 -8.84 2.96 -1.20
CA GLU A 103 -8.62 3.06 -2.65
C GLU A 103 -7.14 2.97 -3.02
N ARG A 104 -6.26 3.55 -2.19
CA ARG A 104 -4.80 3.45 -2.36
C ARG A 104 -4.31 2.02 -2.17
N PHE A 105 -4.79 1.32 -1.14
CA PHE A 105 -4.44 -0.09 -0.90
C PHE A 105 -4.92 -0.98 -2.05
N ILE A 106 -6.13 -0.74 -2.58
CA ILE A 106 -6.63 -1.44 -3.77
C ILE A 106 -5.72 -1.20 -4.98
N SER A 107 -5.29 0.05 -5.21
CA SER A 107 -4.42 0.38 -6.35
C SER A 107 -3.04 -0.29 -6.29
N GLN A 108 -2.56 -0.62 -5.08
CA GLN A 108 -1.25 -1.24 -4.84
C GLN A 108 -1.34 -2.75 -4.56
N ARG A 109 -2.51 -3.38 -4.78
CA ARG A 109 -2.78 -4.78 -4.42
C ARG A 109 -1.70 -5.77 -4.88
N HIS A 110 -1.22 -5.63 -6.11
CA HIS A 110 -0.20 -6.52 -6.66
C HIS A 110 1.09 -6.49 -5.83
N CYS A 111 1.58 -5.29 -5.53
CA CYS A 111 2.78 -5.07 -4.74
C CYS A 111 2.63 -5.48 -3.28
N LEU A 112 1.48 -5.17 -2.66
CA LEU A 112 1.17 -5.60 -1.30
C LEU A 112 1.14 -7.12 -1.17
N LYS A 113 0.56 -7.80 -2.16
CA LYS A 113 0.55 -9.27 -2.20
C LYS A 113 1.97 -9.84 -2.32
N ALA A 114 2.82 -9.19 -3.10
CA ALA A 114 4.23 -9.58 -3.22
C ALA A 114 4.95 -9.42 -1.87
N LEU A 115 4.79 -8.27 -1.20
CA LEU A 115 5.29 -7.98 0.15
C LEU A 115 4.87 -9.06 1.17
N GLU A 116 3.58 -9.35 1.25
CA GLU A 116 3.02 -10.37 2.16
C GLU A 116 3.56 -11.77 1.85
N SER A 117 3.71 -12.12 0.57
CA SER A 117 4.21 -13.44 0.16
C SER A 117 5.70 -13.65 0.42
N ASN A 118 6.47 -12.57 0.55
CA ASN A 118 7.91 -12.60 0.83
C ASN A 118 8.23 -12.35 2.30
N SER A 119 7.22 -12.43 3.17
CA SER A 119 7.34 -12.23 4.62
C SER A 119 8.42 -13.11 5.25
N VAL A 120 8.71 -14.30 4.70
CA VAL A 120 9.83 -15.16 5.17
C VAL A 120 11.19 -14.46 5.06
N LYS A 121 11.51 -13.83 3.92
CA LYS A 121 12.80 -13.13 3.74
C LYS A 121 12.87 -11.87 4.59
N ILE A 122 11.75 -11.16 4.72
CA ILE A 122 11.65 -9.99 5.61
C ILE A 122 11.91 -10.43 7.05
N ASN A 123 11.29 -11.51 7.51
CA ASN A 123 11.47 -12.05 8.85
C ASN A 123 12.90 -12.55 9.10
N GLU A 124 13.54 -13.19 8.10
CA GLU A 124 14.94 -13.59 8.17
C GLU A 124 15.86 -12.36 8.30
N CYS A 125 15.60 -11.31 7.52
CA CYS A 125 16.32 -10.03 7.62
C CYS A 125 16.15 -9.38 9.00
N ILE A 126 14.91 -9.31 9.53
CA ILE A 126 14.64 -8.75 10.86
C ILE A 126 15.33 -9.56 11.95
N SER A 127 15.33 -10.89 11.85
CA SER A 127 16.03 -11.77 12.78
C SER A 127 17.55 -11.51 12.78
N ASN A 128 18.14 -11.27 11.60
CA ASN A 128 19.55 -10.93 11.47
C ASN A 128 19.87 -9.55 12.06
N HIS A 129 19.00 -8.55 11.86
CA HIS A 129 19.11 -7.23 12.50
C HIS A 129 18.98 -7.32 14.04
N GLY A 130 18.07 -8.16 14.54
CA GLY A 130 17.88 -8.42 15.97
C GLY A 130 19.08 -9.12 16.62
N ALA A 131 19.80 -9.97 15.89
CA ALA A 131 21.02 -10.62 16.37
C ALA A 131 22.18 -9.62 16.60
N MET A 132 22.31 -8.61 15.73
CA MET A 132 23.29 -7.52 15.90
C MET A 132 22.97 -6.63 17.12
N PHE A 133 21.68 -6.41 17.40
CA PHE A 133 21.22 -5.63 18.56
C PHE A 133 21.50 -6.36 19.89
N ASN A 134 21.34 -7.68 19.94
CA ASN A 134 21.64 -8.47 21.13
C ASN A 134 23.15 -8.50 21.50
N GLU A 135 24.06 -8.37 20.52
CA GLU A 135 25.49 -8.16 20.80
C GLU A 135 25.76 -6.75 21.35
N GLN A 136 25.12 -5.71 20.81
CA GLN A 136 25.26 -4.32 21.31
C GLN A 136 24.67 -4.08 22.70
N LEU A 137 23.65 -4.84 23.12
CA LEU A 137 23.10 -4.76 24.48
C LEU A 137 24.10 -5.20 25.57
N THR A 138 25.15 -5.95 25.23
CA THR A 138 26.20 -6.31 26.20
C THR A 138 27.26 -5.23 26.43
N LEU A 139 27.25 -4.14 25.65
CA LEU A 139 28.24 -3.07 25.73
C LEU A 139 27.68 -1.67 26.08
N LEU A 140 26.35 -1.51 26.12
CA LEU A 140 25.72 -0.24 26.45
C LEU A 140 24.79 -0.40 27.65
N ASP A 141 25.40 -0.71 28.79
CA ASP A 141 24.86 -0.35 30.09
C ASP A 141 25.32 1.08 30.40
N SER A 142 24.42 1.91 30.96
CA SER A 142 24.64 3.30 31.40
C SER A 142 24.55 4.46 30.37
N SER A 143 23.39 4.65 29.73
CA SER A 143 22.81 6.01 29.61
C SER A 143 21.36 5.93 29.13
N ASN A 144 20.51 6.79 29.68
CA ASN A 144 19.08 6.90 29.38
C ASN A 144 18.81 7.15 27.88
N ASN A 145 18.76 6.10 27.07
CA ASN A 145 18.21 6.15 25.73
C ASN A 145 17.64 4.77 25.36
N PHE A 146 16.54 4.39 26.02
CA PHE A 146 15.54 3.56 25.36
C PHE A 146 14.88 4.46 24.30
N THR A 147 15.58 4.73 23.20
CA THR A 147 14.90 5.11 21.96
C THR A 147 13.91 3.97 21.68
N ASN A 148 12.62 4.31 21.77
CA ASN A 148 11.44 3.45 21.79
C ASN A 148 11.64 2.15 20.98
N SER A 149 11.69 0.99 21.65
CA SER A 149 11.94 -0.31 21.01
C SER A 149 10.96 -0.59 19.86
N ARG A 150 9.76 -0.03 19.91
CA ARG A 150 8.76 -0.08 18.83
C ARG A 150 9.25 0.62 17.56
N CYS A 151 9.88 1.79 17.70
CA CYS A 151 10.43 2.53 16.56
C CYS A 151 11.62 1.81 15.94
N VAL A 152 12.46 1.16 16.76
CA VAL A 152 13.56 0.32 16.26
C VAL A 152 13.01 -0.89 15.47
N THR A 153 11.97 -1.56 15.98
CA THR A 153 11.32 -2.66 15.26
C THR A 153 10.70 -2.18 13.94
N LEU A 154 10.05 -1.02 13.95
CA LEU A 154 9.43 -0.45 12.74
C LEU A 154 10.48 -0.02 11.71
N GLN A 155 11.60 0.58 12.16
CA GLN A 155 12.73 0.93 11.31
C GLN A 155 13.38 -0.30 10.66
N ASN A 156 13.63 -1.36 11.43
CA ASN A 156 14.17 -2.61 10.88
C ASN A 156 13.22 -3.25 9.87
N TYR A 157 11.90 -3.18 10.11
CA TYR A 157 10.91 -3.64 9.14
C TYR A 157 11.00 -2.84 7.83
N ILE A 158 11.11 -1.51 7.90
CA ILE A 158 11.29 -0.64 6.73
C ILE A 158 12.52 -1.06 5.94
N ASP A 159 13.68 -1.16 6.58
CA ASP A 159 14.95 -1.46 5.90
C ASP A 159 14.90 -2.83 5.21
N CYS A 160 14.33 -3.82 5.88
CA CYS A 160 14.20 -5.19 5.36
C CYS A 160 13.17 -5.29 4.22
N ALA A 161 11.99 -4.69 4.38
CA ALA A 161 10.96 -4.66 3.34
C ALA A 161 11.48 -3.91 2.11
N PHE A 162 12.15 -2.78 2.31
CA PHE A 162 12.71 -1.99 1.24
C PHE A 162 13.80 -2.73 0.46
N THR A 163 14.74 -3.35 1.15
CA THR A 163 15.81 -4.15 0.51
C THR A 163 15.24 -5.32 -0.29
N ALA A 164 14.19 -5.97 0.22
CA ALA A 164 13.57 -7.11 -0.44
C ALA A 164 12.83 -6.75 -1.75
N PHE A 165 12.44 -5.50 -1.93
CA PHE A 165 11.56 -5.05 -3.02
C PHE A 165 12.11 -3.88 -3.85
N TYR A 166 13.37 -3.48 -3.59
CA TYR A 166 14.05 -2.37 -4.26
C TYR A 166 14.02 -2.47 -5.80
N GLU A 167 14.09 -3.69 -6.35
CA GLU A 167 14.12 -3.95 -7.79
C GLU A 167 12.73 -4.12 -8.43
N GLU A 168 11.66 -4.28 -7.64
CA GLU A 168 10.31 -4.63 -8.12
C GLU A 168 9.41 -3.41 -8.41
N GLN A 169 9.92 -2.18 -8.28
CA GLN A 169 9.15 -0.92 -8.46
C GLN A 169 7.95 -0.77 -7.50
N CYS A 170 7.89 -1.53 -6.39
CA CYS A 170 6.80 -1.51 -5.42
C CYS A 170 6.98 -0.47 -4.29
N ALA A 171 7.77 0.59 -4.52
CA ALA A 171 8.08 1.61 -3.52
C ALA A 171 6.83 2.33 -2.98
N ASP A 172 5.80 2.53 -3.81
CA ASP A 172 4.56 3.17 -3.41
C ASP A 172 3.73 2.32 -2.44
N ALA A 173 3.79 0.99 -2.56
CA ALA A 173 3.13 0.07 -1.64
C ALA A 173 3.80 0.12 -0.25
N ILE A 174 5.13 0.15 -0.21
CA ILE A 174 5.91 0.27 1.03
C ILE A 174 5.62 1.62 1.70
N LYS A 175 5.63 2.72 0.93
CA LYS A 175 5.21 4.05 1.40
C LYS A 175 3.80 4.05 1.97
N LEU A 176 2.88 3.33 1.34
CA LEU A 176 1.50 3.25 1.80
C LEU A 176 1.38 2.48 3.12
N GLU A 177 2.06 1.34 3.29
CA GLU A 177 2.09 0.62 4.56
C GLU A 177 2.73 1.45 5.69
N MET A 178 3.77 2.22 5.37
CA MET A 178 4.44 3.06 6.36
C MET A 178 3.63 4.28 6.78
N ASN A 179 2.98 4.97 5.85
CA ASN A 179 2.05 6.05 6.20
C ASN A 179 0.93 5.53 7.13
N PHE A 180 0.51 4.28 6.94
CA PHE A 180 -0.44 3.64 7.84
C PHE A 180 0.16 3.41 9.25
N PHE A 181 1.41 2.95 9.35
CA PHE A 181 2.06 2.80 10.65
C PHE A 181 2.32 4.14 11.34
N GLU A 182 2.78 5.15 10.61
CA GLU A 182 2.94 6.51 11.14
C GLU A 182 1.62 7.02 11.73
N GLU A 183 0.51 6.92 11.00
CA GLU A 183 -0.82 7.32 11.47
C GLU A 183 -1.25 6.56 12.74
N LEU A 184 -0.92 5.27 12.85
CA LEU A 184 -1.19 4.50 14.07
C LEU A 184 -0.37 4.97 15.28
N PHE A 185 0.88 5.36 15.07
CA PHE A 185 1.81 5.68 16.16
C PHE A 185 1.91 7.18 16.50
N ASN A 186 1.31 8.07 15.71
CA ASN A 186 1.36 9.53 15.91
C ASN A 186 0.52 10.05 17.11
N ASP A 187 -0.34 9.21 17.72
CA ASP A 187 -1.21 9.60 18.85
C ASP A 187 -0.53 9.54 20.23
N THR A 188 0.77 9.28 20.29
CA THR A 188 1.53 9.30 21.56
C THR A 188 2.61 10.36 21.50
N GLU A 189 2.91 11.04 22.62
CA GLU A 189 4.06 11.96 22.77
C GLU A 189 5.43 11.33 22.39
N ASP A 190 5.43 10.02 22.11
CA ASP A 190 6.55 9.17 21.64
C ASP A 190 6.45 8.78 20.15
N GLY A 191 6.10 9.71 19.26
CA GLY A 191 6.10 9.47 17.81
C GLY A 191 7.45 8.94 17.31
N CYS A 192 7.44 8.01 16.37
CA CYS A 192 8.66 7.46 15.78
C CYS A 192 9.19 8.39 14.69
N ASP A 193 10.41 8.90 14.85
CA ASP A 193 11.16 9.56 13.77
C ASP A 193 11.78 8.49 12.86
N LEU A 194 10.97 7.96 11.95
CA LEU A 194 11.37 6.86 11.05
C LEU A 194 12.23 7.40 9.92
N GLN A 195 13.41 6.81 9.76
CA GLN A 195 14.29 7.13 8.65
C GLN A 195 13.94 6.24 7.48
N TRP A 196 13.56 6.82 6.35
CA TRP A 196 13.48 6.06 5.13
C TRP A 196 14.90 5.68 4.71
N PRO A 197 15.21 4.39 4.48
CA PRO A 197 16.47 4.02 3.83
C PRO A 197 16.50 4.84 2.56
N GLN A 198 17.56 5.64 2.45
CA GLN A 198 17.80 6.47 1.29
C GLN A 198 18.00 5.50 0.13
N LEU A 199 16.90 5.14 -0.54
CA LEU A 199 16.92 4.95 -1.96
C LEU A 199 17.64 6.22 -2.43
N HIS A 200 18.60 6.06 -3.32
CA HIS A 200 18.80 7.08 -4.33
C HIS A 200 17.53 7.19 -5.21
N LEU A 201 16.33 7.28 -4.60
CA LEU A 201 15.18 8.01 -5.05
C LEU A 201 15.70 9.43 -4.93
N HIS A 202 16.23 9.94 -6.04
CA HIS A 202 16.30 11.37 -6.27
C HIS A 202 14.88 11.93 -6.17
N TYR A 203 14.41 12.11 -4.95
CA TYR A 203 13.63 13.26 -4.54
C TYR A 203 14.55 14.08 -3.63
N SER A 204 15.80 14.26 -4.05
CA SER A 204 16.53 15.44 -3.65
C SER A 204 15.89 16.59 -4.39
N GLU A 205 15.53 17.62 -3.66
CA GLU A 205 15.59 18.97 -4.16
C GLU A 205 16.92 19.13 -4.91
N GLU A 206 16.93 18.94 -6.23
CA GLU A 206 18.11 19.26 -7.02
C GLU A 206 18.20 20.78 -7.01
N GLU A 207 19.15 21.28 -6.24
CA GLU A 207 19.52 22.69 -6.28
C GLU A 207 19.90 23.02 -7.72
N ALA A 208 19.19 23.97 -8.31
CA ALA A 208 19.47 24.39 -9.67
C ALA A 208 20.91 24.88 -9.76
N LEU A 209 21.68 24.38 -10.73
CA LEU A 209 23.05 24.80 -10.92
C LEU A 209 23.02 26.21 -11.54
N CYS A 210 23.13 27.22 -10.69
CA CYS A 210 23.15 28.63 -11.10
C CYS A 210 24.60 29.10 -11.32
N ASP A 211 24.88 29.64 -12.51
CA ASP A 211 26.15 30.31 -12.75
C ASP A 211 26.19 31.68 -12.04
N GLY A 212 27.40 32.25 -11.89
CA GLY A 212 27.60 33.56 -11.29
C GLY A 212 26.98 34.74 -12.10
N THR A 213 26.31 34.46 -13.22
CA THR A 213 25.59 35.45 -14.03
C THR A 213 24.07 35.39 -13.86
N GLY A 214 23.56 34.45 -13.05
CA GLY A 214 22.15 34.29 -12.72
C GLY A 214 21.40 33.28 -13.60
N THR A 215 22.10 32.49 -14.43
CA THR A 215 21.48 31.45 -15.26
C THR A 215 21.49 30.13 -14.51
N CYS A 216 20.32 29.57 -14.21
CA CYS A 216 20.16 28.30 -13.50
C CYS A 216 19.75 27.16 -14.44
N THR A 217 20.48 26.04 -14.41
CA THR A 217 20.17 24.83 -15.18
C THR A 217 19.72 23.69 -14.28
N CYS A 218 18.69 22.96 -14.69
CA CYS A 218 18.17 21.78 -14.02
C CYS A 218 18.54 20.49 -14.76
N PRO A 219 18.59 19.34 -14.06
CA PRO A 219 18.75 18.04 -14.69
C PRO A 219 17.62 17.66 -15.65
N GLU A 220 17.88 16.67 -16.51
CA GLU A 220 16.96 16.28 -17.57
C GLU A 220 15.61 15.80 -17.01
N GLY A 221 14.50 16.28 -17.59
CA GLY A 221 13.15 16.02 -17.07
C GLY A 221 12.67 17.03 -16.02
N LEU A 222 13.49 18.02 -15.65
CA LEU A 222 13.12 19.09 -14.72
C LEU A 222 13.26 20.49 -15.32
N VAL A 223 12.48 21.44 -14.81
CA VAL A 223 12.49 22.85 -15.22
C VAL A 223 12.72 23.76 -14.01
N TYR A 224 13.53 24.80 -14.19
CA TYR A 224 13.79 25.77 -13.12
C TYR A 224 12.53 26.59 -12.81
N ASN A 225 12.14 26.61 -11.54
CA ASN A 225 11.03 27.43 -11.06
C ASN A 225 11.58 28.64 -10.30
N GLU A 226 11.40 29.84 -10.87
CA GLU A 226 11.88 31.10 -10.30
C GLU A 226 11.24 31.43 -8.94
N THR A 227 10.00 30.99 -8.70
CA THR A 227 9.26 31.31 -7.46
C THR A 227 9.74 30.49 -6.27
N SER A 228 10.05 29.21 -6.49
CA SER A 228 10.58 28.32 -5.46
C SER A 228 12.11 28.26 -5.44
N SER A 229 12.78 28.86 -6.43
CA SER A 229 14.22 28.75 -6.68
C SER A 229 14.72 27.29 -6.72
N LYS A 230 13.87 26.36 -7.16
CA LYS A 230 14.11 24.92 -7.21
C LYS A 230 13.78 24.35 -8.58
N CYS A 231 14.37 23.21 -8.91
CA CYS A 231 13.97 22.43 -10.07
C CYS A 231 12.61 21.76 -9.79
N ALA A 232 11.67 21.94 -10.70
CA ALA A 232 10.34 21.36 -10.67
C ALA A 232 10.21 20.32 -11.77
N ASP A 233 9.44 19.26 -11.49
CA ASP A 233 9.17 18.20 -12.44
C ASP A 233 8.45 18.69 -13.69
N ILE A 234 8.91 18.27 -14.87
CA ILE A 234 8.23 18.52 -16.13
C ILE A 234 7.16 17.44 -16.28
N ASN A 235 5.89 17.82 -16.34
CA ASN A 235 4.84 16.85 -16.57
C ASN A 235 4.64 16.59 -18.07
N GLU A 236 5.37 15.64 -18.65
CA GLU A 236 5.32 15.34 -20.08
C GLU A 236 3.94 14.83 -20.51
N CYS A 237 3.17 14.23 -19.60
CA CYS A 237 1.80 13.80 -19.86
C CYS A 237 0.83 14.97 -20.10
N THR A 238 1.01 16.06 -19.35
CA THR A 238 0.22 17.30 -19.56
C THR A 238 0.71 18.10 -20.76
N LEU A 239 2.01 18.06 -21.03
CA LEU A 239 2.62 18.75 -22.16
C LEU A 239 2.52 17.98 -23.48
N VAL A 240 2.09 16.71 -23.43
CA VAL A 240 1.97 15.80 -24.57
C VAL A 240 3.31 15.66 -25.33
N THR A 241 4.42 15.71 -24.59
CA THR A 241 5.79 15.54 -25.10
C THR A 241 6.30 14.10 -24.95
N HIS A 242 5.44 13.19 -24.49
CA HIS A 242 5.74 11.77 -24.29
C HIS A 242 5.60 10.94 -25.57
N ASN A 243 6.27 9.79 -25.60
CA ASN A 243 6.20 8.83 -26.70
C ASN A 243 5.21 7.67 -26.47
N CYS A 244 4.40 7.75 -25.40
CA CYS A 244 3.42 6.71 -25.10
C CYS A 244 2.37 6.54 -26.19
N SER A 245 2.17 5.29 -26.61
CA SER A 245 1.15 4.93 -27.60
C SER A 245 -0.30 5.03 -27.08
N GLN A 246 -0.52 4.87 -25.77
CA GLN A 246 -1.84 4.93 -25.15
C GLN A 246 -1.86 5.86 -23.93
N LEU A 247 -1.54 5.35 -22.74
CA LEU A 247 -1.64 6.09 -21.49
C LEU A 247 -0.25 6.59 -21.09
N CYS A 248 -0.18 7.84 -20.66
CA CYS A 248 1.02 8.42 -20.05
C CYS A 248 0.79 8.57 -18.55
N VAL A 249 1.77 8.14 -17.76
CA VAL A 249 1.81 8.32 -16.31
C VAL A 249 3.05 9.13 -15.98
N ASN A 250 2.83 10.32 -15.42
CA ASN A 250 3.91 11.21 -15.05
C ASN A 250 4.66 10.64 -13.84
N THR A 251 5.98 10.69 -13.88
CA THR A 251 6.86 10.30 -12.77
C THR A 251 7.81 11.46 -12.47
N TYR A 252 8.55 11.41 -11.36
CA TYR A 252 9.53 12.47 -11.11
C TYR A 252 10.71 12.34 -12.09
N SER A 253 11.10 13.45 -12.71
CA SER A 253 12.19 13.56 -13.69
C SER A 253 11.95 12.79 -15.00
N SER A 254 10.74 12.26 -15.24
CA SER A 254 10.42 11.46 -16.43
C SER A 254 8.94 11.07 -16.51
N TYR A 255 8.58 10.22 -17.48
CA TYR A 255 7.26 9.60 -17.56
C TYR A 255 7.39 8.11 -17.88
N ARG A 256 6.32 7.35 -17.61
CA ARG A 256 6.18 5.97 -18.06
C ARG A 256 4.87 5.78 -18.83
N CYS A 257 4.87 4.80 -19.71
CA CYS A 257 3.70 4.46 -20.49
C CYS A 257 2.93 3.31 -19.87
N ALA A 258 1.61 3.36 -20.03
CA ALA A 258 0.69 2.29 -19.63
C ALA A 258 -0.29 2.00 -20.78
N CYS A 259 -0.91 0.82 -20.71
CA CYS A 259 -1.82 0.32 -21.72
C CYS A 259 -3.17 -0.03 -21.09
N ASP A 260 -4.24 -0.07 -21.89
CA ASP A 260 -5.49 -0.68 -21.45
C ASP A 260 -5.30 -2.20 -21.33
N GLU A 261 -5.08 -2.65 -20.10
CA GLU A 261 -4.77 -4.04 -19.75
C GLU A 261 -5.85 -5.05 -20.20
N ARG A 262 -7.07 -4.57 -20.54
CA ARG A 262 -8.13 -5.45 -21.07
C ARG A 262 -7.80 -5.99 -22.46
N TYR A 263 -6.99 -5.26 -23.23
CA TYR A 263 -6.75 -5.57 -24.65
C TYR A 263 -5.27 -5.52 -25.03
N PHE A 264 -4.44 -4.77 -24.31
CA PHE A 264 -3.06 -4.48 -24.67
C PHE A 264 -2.11 -4.68 -23.49
N GLN A 265 -0.88 -5.05 -23.81
CA GLN A 265 0.25 -5.13 -22.88
C GLN A 265 1.37 -4.19 -23.35
N LEU A 266 2.18 -3.71 -22.43
CA LEU A 266 3.33 -2.88 -22.77
C LEU A 266 4.39 -3.72 -23.48
N SER A 267 4.90 -3.21 -24.60
CA SER A 267 5.98 -3.79 -25.37
C SER A 267 7.32 -3.65 -24.65
N GLY A 268 8.32 -4.42 -25.08
CA GLY A 268 9.67 -4.38 -24.50
C GLY A 268 10.42 -3.07 -24.74
N ASP A 269 9.90 -2.18 -25.59
CA ASP A 269 10.41 -0.82 -25.76
C ASP A 269 9.98 0.13 -24.64
N GLY A 270 9.00 -0.23 -23.81
CA GLY A 270 8.47 0.60 -22.73
C GLY A 270 7.53 1.72 -23.16
N PHE A 271 7.22 1.85 -24.46
CA PHE A 271 6.39 2.94 -25.00
C PHE A 271 5.17 2.46 -25.80
N SER A 272 5.31 1.32 -26.48
CA SER A 272 4.29 0.79 -27.39
C SER A 272 3.37 -0.21 -26.68
N CYS A 273 2.07 -0.11 -26.93
CA CYS A 273 1.08 -1.04 -26.44
C CYS A 273 0.74 -2.06 -27.53
N ILE A 274 1.09 -3.32 -27.29
CA ILE A 274 0.84 -4.42 -28.23
C ILE A 274 -0.39 -5.22 -27.80
N PRO A 275 -1.24 -5.68 -28.74
CA PRO A 275 -2.42 -6.47 -28.41
C PRO A 275 -2.06 -7.75 -27.64
N ILE A 276 -2.82 -8.05 -26.58
CA ILE A 276 -2.70 -9.31 -25.83
C ILE A 276 -3.21 -10.46 -26.70
N ASN A 277 -4.36 -10.26 -27.34
CA ASN A 277 -4.89 -11.22 -28.29
C ASN A 277 -4.15 -11.10 -29.63
N LYS A 278 -3.53 -12.20 -30.05
CA LYS A 278 -2.76 -12.30 -31.29
C LYS A 278 -3.59 -12.80 -32.46
N ASP A 279 -4.92 -12.73 -32.36
CA ASP A 279 -5.78 -12.96 -33.51
C ASP A 279 -5.30 -12.07 -34.68
N PRO A 280 -5.20 -12.63 -35.90
CA PRO A 280 -4.64 -11.91 -37.03
C PRO A 280 -5.46 -10.66 -37.31
N LEU A 281 -4.79 -9.51 -37.36
CA LEU A 281 -5.41 -8.25 -37.70
C LEU A 281 -5.62 -8.21 -39.22
N TRP A 282 -6.85 -7.97 -39.64
CA TRP A 282 -7.22 -7.88 -41.05
C TRP A 282 -7.70 -6.47 -41.37
N LEU A 283 -7.10 -5.85 -42.38
CA LEU A 283 -7.65 -4.63 -42.97
C LEU A 283 -8.64 -5.03 -44.07
N LEU A 284 -9.92 -4.74 -43.85
CA LEU A 284 -10.99 -4.94 -44.83
C LEU A 284 -11.20 -3.67 -45.64
N PHE A 285 -11.26 -3.79 -46.97
CA PHE A 285 -11.50 -2.65 -47.84
C PHE A 285 -12.33 -3.03 -49.08
N ALA A 286 -13.10 -2.06 -49.56
CA ALA A 286 -13.84 -2.17 -50.81
C ALA A 286 -13.01 -1.60 -51.97
N HIS A 287 -13.01 -2.30 -53.10
CA HIS A 287 -12.38 -1.83 -54.33
C HIS A 287 -13.30 -2.13 -55.52
N GLY A 288 -13.96 -1.09 -56.03
CA GLY A 288 -14.89 -1.19 -57.16
C GLY A 288 -16.10 -2.07 -56.84
N GLN A 289 -16.11 -3.29 -57.37
CA GLN A 289 -17.19 -4.28 -57.26
C GLN A 289 -16.82 -5.46 -56.35
N SER A 290 -15.83 -5.28 -55.47
CA SER A 290 -15.26 -6.36 -54.66
C SER A 290 -14.84 -5.89 -53.27
N ILE A 291 -14.85 -6.81 -52.31
CA ILE A 291 -14.37 -6.61 -50.94
C ILE A 291 -13.17 -7.52 -50.73
N TRP A 292 -12.11 -6.97 -50.17
CA TRP A 292 -10.85 -7.63 -49.92
C TRP A 292 -10.48 -7.52 -48.45
N ASN A 293 -9.72 -8.49 -47.94
CA ASN A 293 -8.95 -8.30 -46.73
C ASN A 293 -7.46 -8.50 -47.00
N ILE A 294 -6.64 -7.80 -46.23
CA ILE A 294 -5.19 -7.97 -46.24
C ILE A 294 -4.69 -8.11 -44.81
N SER A 295 -3.72 -8.99 -44.58
CA SER A 295 -3.02 -9.08 -43.30
C SER A 295 -2.25 -7.80 -42.99
N ASP A 296 -2.01 -7.55 -41.71
CA ASP A 296 -1.21 -6.42 -41.21
C ASP A 296 0.23 -6.40 -41.74
N ASP A 297 0.81 -7.55 -42.05
CA ASP A 297 2.12 -7.67 -42.71
C ASP A 297 2.09 -7.45 -44.23
N GLY A 298 0.91 -7.25 -44.82
CA GLY A 298 0.70 -7.01 -46.24
C GLY A 298 0.94 -8.22 -47.16
N LYS A 299 1.20 -9.42 -46.61
CA LYS A 299 1.57 -10.59 -47.42
C LYS A 299 0.40 -11.45 -47.84
N ASN A 300 -0.71 -11.40 -47.10
CA ASN A 300 -1.86 -12.25 -47.34
C ASN A 300 -3.05 -11.39 -47.77
N LEU A 301 -3.26 -11.31 -49.08
CA LEU A 301 -4.39 -10.60 -49.69
C LEU A 301 -5.44 -11.63 -50.14
N GLN A 302 -6.68 -11.50 -49.66
CA GLN A 302 -7.76 -12.41 -50.03
C GLN A 302 -9.01 -11.65 -50.47
N LEU A 303 -9.66 -12.16 -51.50
CA LEU A 303 -10.95 -11.69 -51.99
C LEU A 303 -12.05 -12.29 -51.10
N GLN A 304 -12.80 -11.43 -50.41
CA GLN A 304 -13.90 -11.84 -49.52
C GLN A 304 -15.23 -11.91 -50.26
N ARG A 305 -15.46 -10.99 -51.20
CA ARG A 305 -16.68 -10.97 -52.02
C ARG A 305 -16.43 -10.29 -53.36
N ALA A 306 -17.00 -10.85 -54.43
CA ALA A 306 -16.98 -10.31 -55.79
C ALA A 306 -18.40 -10.00 -56.27
N ASP A 307 -18.50 -9.45 -57.49
CA ASP A 307 -19.74 -9.24 -58.23
C ASP A 307 -20.78 -8.38 -57.49
N LEU A 308 -20.29 -7.39 -56.74
CA LEU A 308 -21.13 -6.42 -56.06
C LEU A 308 -21.42 -5.23 -56.96
N GLU A 309 -22.61 -4.65 -56.83
CA GLU A 309 -22.83 -3.30 -57.33
C GLU A 309 -21.95 -2.33 -56.53
N LYS A 310 -21.23 -1.47 -57.25
CA LYS A 310 -20.19 -0.53 -56.76
C LYS A 310 -20.27 -0.26 -55.25
N VAL A 311 -19.30 -0.78 -54.51
CA VAL A 311 -19.29 -0.71 -53.04
C VAL A 311 -18.55 0.54 -52.58
N ALA A 312 -19.22 1.37 -51.79
CA ALA A 312 -18.65 2.61 -51.25
C ALA A 312 -18.47 2.58 -49.72
N MET A 313 -19.19 1.69 -49.02
CA MET A 313 -19.20 1.60 -47.57
C MET A 313 -19.22 0.12 -47.15
N LEU A 314 -18.52 -0.18 -46.07
CA LEU A 314 -18.40 -1.51 -45.46
C LEU A 314 -18.35 -1.31 -43.95
N ASP A 315 -18.95 -2.25 -43.23
CA ASP A 315 -18.79 -2.43 -41.80
C ASP A 315 -18.66 -3.93 -41.50
N PHE A 316 -18.10 -4.29 -40.35
CA PHE A 316 -17.88 -5.68 -39.96
C PHE A 316 -18.25 -5.90 -38.50
N ASP A 317 -19.16 -6.83 -38.25
CA ASP A 317 -19.46 -7.26 -36.89
C ASP A 317 -18.43 -8.30 -36.44
N TYR A 318 -17.50 -7.87 -35.59
CA TYR A 318 -16.46 -8.74 -35.04
C TYR A 318 -17.01 -9.89 -34.19
N LYS A 319 -18.09 -9.67 -33.43
CA LYS A 319 -18.66 -10.70 -32.55
C LYS A 319 -19.38 -11.79 -33.34
N GLU A 320 -20.09 -11.37 -34.39
CA GLU A 320 -20.88 -12.27 -35.24
C GLU A 320 -20.10 -12.78 -36.46
N LYS A 321 -18.88 -12.28 -36.68
CA LYS A 321 -17.99 -12.59 -37.81
C LYS A 321 -18.67 -12.41 -39.19
N ARG A 322 -19.47 -11.36 -39.35
CA ARG A 322 -20.24 -11.09 -40.58
C ARG A 322 -20.34 -9.61 -40.90
#